data_AF-A0A1I0IU78-F1
#
_entry.id   AF-A0A1I0IU78-F1
#
_cell.length_a   1.000
_cell.length_b   1.000
_cell.length_c   1.000
_cell.angle_alpha   90.00
_cell.angle_beta   90.00
_cell.angle_gamma   90.00
#
_symmetry.space_group_name_H-M   'P 1'
#
loop_
_entity.id
_entity.type
_entity.pdbx_description
1 polymer ?
#
loop_
_entity_poly.entity_id
_entity_poly.type
_entity_poly.pdbx_seq_one_letter_code
_entity_poly.pdbx_strand_id
1 'polypeptide(L)'
;MRPALCQPLKIGAVLIGLAALAGCAQDGADARPPAKPGELTARVASGDANAPLTLARVSTKSGEILILEPDGQVTTMNLDSPEGQDAFAVTEADLLALNANLDLDLSGLVAPNVLPPRETAQDKALKEFAARTQPALPNWQDDLELRDDMFIGSRVVRLGEGKGKSGDLVEVTANLREGVDADIAFSYATCALAGWAKAEGVDYGRHIRTLQNTRDGKLLVGAAFTISDSKPLGLRVMETNETLRECKARGIPAA
;
A
#
# COMPACT_ATOMS: atom_id res chain seq x y z
N MET A 1 -60.01 11.87 54.25
CA MET A 1 -60.17 10.62 53.48
C MET A 1 -58.81 9.92 53.39
N ARG A 2 -58.78 8.58 53.51
CA ARG A 2 -57.69 7.59 53.27
C ARG A 2 -58.37 6.37 52.62
N PRO A 3 -57.72 5.35 51.98
CA PRO A 3 -56.28 5.00 51.85
C PRO A 3 -55.65 5.61 50.55
N ALA A 4 -54.57 5.15 49.88
CA ALA A 4 -53.61 4.02 49.99
C ALA A 4 -52.17 4.52 49.69
N LEU A 5 -51.02 3.81 49.80
CA LEU A 5 -50.58 2.39 49.74
C LEU A 5 -50.44 1.75 48.34
N CYS A 6 -49.23 1.85 47.75
CA CYS A 6 -48.38 0.69 47.36
C CYS A 6 -46.97 1.14 46.87
N GLN A 7 -45.92 0.50 47.40
CA GLN A 7 -44.57 0.42 46.80
C GLN A 7 -44.47 -0.92 46.02
N PRO A 8 -43.31 -1.44 45.56
CA PRO A 8 -41.98 -0.84 45.32
C PRO A 8 -41.39 -1.17 43.92
N LEU A 9 -40.23 -0.61 43.56
CA LEU A 9 -39.17 -1.41 42.90
C LEU A 9 -37.78 -0.82 43.18
N LYS A 10 -36.76 -1.67 43.16
CA LYS A 10 -35.41 -1.38 43.65
C LYS A 10 -34.49 -0.93 42.51
N ILE A 11 -33.70 0.12 42.72
CA ILE A 11 -32.39 0.28 42.07
C ILE A 11 -31.34 0.07 43.16
N GLY A 12 -30.43 -0.89 42.92
CA GLY A 12 -29.47 -1.34 43.92
C GLY A 12 -28.19 -0.49 43.97
N ALA A 13 -27.65 -0.39 45.18
CA ALA A 13 -26.24 -0.16 45.52
C ALA A 13 -25.36 0.59 44.50
N VAL A 14 -25.25 1.91 44.69
CA VAL A 14 -24.04 2.65 44.32
C VAL A 14 -23.02 2.51 45.45
N LEU A 15 -21.92 1.81 45.19
CA LEU A 15 -20.68 1.81 45.98
C LEU A 15 -19.53 2.02 44.98
N ILE A 16 -19.20 3.27 44.67
CA ILE A 16 -18.16 4.05 45.35
C ILE A 16 -16.78 3.36 45.25
N GLY A 17 -16.03 3.79 44.24
CA GLY A 17 -14.59 3.61 44.12
C GLY A 17 -13.92 4.96 43.86
N LEU A 18 -14.00 5.88 44.83
CA LEU A 18 -13.24 7.13 44.75
C LEU A 18 -11.74 6.82 44.92
N ALA A 19 -10.96 6.99 43.86
CA ALA A 19 -9.52 7.12 43.95
C ALA A 19 -9.20 8.49 44.57
N ALA A 20 -9.14 8.54 45.90
CA ALA A 20 -8.78 9.74 46.64
C ALA A 20 -7.29 10.08 46.43
N LEU A 21 -7.02 10.96 45.46
CA LEU A 21 -5.74 11.67 45.38
C LEU A 21 -5.65 12.65 46.56
N ALA A 22 -5.24 12.13 47.71
CA ALA A 22 -4.88 12.91 48.88
C ALA A 22 -3.58 13.68 48.60
N GLY A 23 -3.70 14.81 47.93
CA GLY A 23 -2.64 15.80 47.77
C GLY A 23 -2.36 16.48 49.11
N CYS A 24 -1.56 15.84 49.97
CA CYS A 24 -0.98 16.50 51.14
C CYS A 24 0.08 17.50 50.67
N ALA A 25 -0.31 18.76 50.53
CA ALA A 25 0.64 19.87 50.50
C ALA A 25 1.32 19.95 51.88
N GLN A 26 2.54 19.41 51.98
CA GLN A 26 3.42 19.62 53.12
C GLN A 26 4.58 20.50 52.68
N ASP A 27 4.55 21.75 53.14
CA ASP A 27 5.71 22.63 53.11
C ASP A 27 6.84 22.01 53.94
N GLY A 28 7.84 21.50 53.24
CA GLY A 28 9.00 20.85 53.84
C GLY A 28 10.06 20.60 52.79
N ALA A 29 11.21 21.26 52.94
CA ALA A 29 12.40 20.94 52.15
C ALA A 29 12.80 19.47 52.38
N ASP A 30 13.44 18.86 51.38
CA ASP A 30 13.98 17.49 51.38
C ASP A 30 12.99 16.31 51.25
N ALA A 31 11.83 16.51 50.62
CA ALA A 31 10.99 15.42 50.12
C ALA A 31 11.62 14.70 48.89
N ARG A 32 12.61 13.84 49.14
CA ARG A 32 13.19 12.97 48.09
C ARG A 32 12.09 12.06 47.51
N PRO A 33 11.96 11.92 46.18
CA PRO A 33 11.01 10.99 45.58
C PRO A 33 11.21 9.56 46.12
N PRO A 34 10.12 8.79 46.35
CA PRO A 34 10.23 7.42 46.83
C PRO A 34 11.07 6.58 45.86
N ALA A 35 11.86 5.66 46.42
CA ALA A 35 12.70 4.78 45.60
C ALA A 35 11.84 3.97 44.63
N LYS A 36 12.29 3.87 43.36
CA LYS A 36 11.60 3.11 42.31
C LYS A 36 11.29 1.68 42.82
N PRO A 37 10.02 1.24 42.83
CA PRO A 37 9.66 -0.11 43.29
C PRO A 37 10.35 -1.13 42.41
N GLY A 38 10.91 -2.19 42.99
CA GLY A 38 11.76 -3.15 42.26
C GLY A 38 11.04 -3.97 41.18
N GLU A 39 9.71 -4.02 41.24
CA GLU A 39 8.84 -4.72 40.29
C GLU A 39 7.60 -3.87 40.01
N LEU A 40 7.06 -3.97 38.80
CA LEU A 40 5.76 -3.42 38.41
C LEU A 40 4.88 -4.54 37.83
N THR A 41 3.60 -4.57 38.20
CA THR A 41 2.61 -5.49 37.62
C THR A 41 1.82 -4.78 36.53
N ALA A 42 1.82 -5.33 35.32
CA ALA A 42 1.07 -4.81 34.18
C ALA A 42 0.05 -5.86 33.68
N ARG A 43 -0.92 -5.42 32.88
CA ARG A 43 -1.77 -6.32 32.09
C ARG A 43 -1.40 -6.13 30.63
N VAL A 44 -1.10 -7.22 29.93
CA VAL A 44 -0.64 -7.22 28.54
C VAL A 44 -1.70 -7.87 27.67
N ALA A 45 -1.96 -7.27 26.52
CA ALA A 45 -2.78 -7.88 25.47
C ALA A 45 -1.88 -8.71 24.54
N SER A 46 -2.32 -9.91 24.21
CA SER A 46 -1.73 -10.65 23.08
C SER A 46 -2.23 -10.07 21.76
N GLY A 47 -1.56 -10.36 20.64
CA GLY A 47 -1.90 -9.86 19.30
C GLY A 47 -3.23 -10.38 18.73
N ASP A 48 -3.96 -11.21 19.47
CA ASP A 48 -5.34 -11.62 19.17
C ASP A 48 -6.32 -10.76 19.98
N ALA A 49 -7.21 -10.05 19.28
CA ALA A 49 -8.21 -9.16 19.86
C ALA A 49 -9.21 -9.83 20.82
N ASN A 50 -9.34 -11.17 20.78
CA ASN A 50 -10.19 -11.94 21.69
C ASN A 50 -9.41 -12.64 22.83
N ALA A 51 -8.08 -12.51 22.89
CA ALA A 51 -7.29 -13.13 23.96
C ALA A 51 -7.50 -12.42 25.31
N PRO A 52 -7.62 -13.16 26.43
CA PRO A 52 -7.71 -12.54 27.76
C PRO A 52 -6.39 -11.84 28.12
N LEU A 53 -6.49 -10.66 28.75
CA LEU A 53 -5.33 -9.91 29.22
C LEU A 53 -4.52 -10.74 30.24
N THR A 54 -3.25 -11.01 29.94
CA THR A 54 -2.34 -11.75 30.83
C THR A 54 -1.70 -10.79 31.84
N LEU A 55 -1.37 -11.31 33.03
CA LEU A 55 -0.69 -10.53 34.08
C LEU A 55 0.83 -10.65 33.91
N ALA A 56 1.47 -9.58 33.46
CA ALA A 56 2.92 -9.51 33.32
C ALA A 56 3.57 -8.87 34.57
N ARG A 57 4.80 -9.30 34.87
CA ARG A 57 5.63 -8.68 35.91
C ARG A 57 6.91 -8.16 35.28
N VAL A 58 7.17 -6.87 35.49
CA VAL A 58 8.30 -6.13 34.91
C VAL A 58 9.33 -5.85 36.01
N SER A 59 10.53 -6.40 35.87
CA SER A 59 11.65 -6.12 36.77
C SER A 59 12.20 -4.72 36.49
N THR A 60 12.09 -3.80 37.44
CA THR A 60 12.57 -2.43 37.22
C THR A 60 14.08 -2.27 37.38
N LYS A 61 14.77 -3.35 37.79
CA LYS A 61 16.23 -3.43 37.98
C LYS A 61 16.95 -4.04 36.79
N SER A 62 16.35 -5.00 36.09
CA SER A 62 16.98 -5.70 34.95
C SER A 62 16.39 -5.36 33.58
N GLY A 63 15.24 -4.66 33.51
CA GLY A 63 14.61 -4.34 32.22
C GLY A 63 13.95 -5.55 31.55
N GLU A 64 13.77 -6.65 32.28
CA GLU A 64 13.18 -7.88 31.77
C GLU A 64 11.68 -7.93 32.08
N ILE A 65 10.89 -8.34 31.08
CA ILE A 65 9.50 -8.75 31.27
C ILE A 65 9.46 -10.26 31.44
N LEU A 66 8.80 -10.69 32.51
CA LEU A 66 8.40 -12.07 32.73
C LEU A 66 6.92 -12.18 32.36
N ILE A 67 6.63 -12.86 31.25
CA ILE A 67 5.26 -13.16 30.81
C ILE A 67 4.92 -14.56 31.34
N LEU A 68 3.84 -14.65 32.11
CA LEU A 68 3.29 -15.92 32.55
C LEU A 68 2.26 -16.37 31.52
N GLU A 69 2.60 -17.41 30.76
CA GLU A 69 1.77 -17.95 29.70
C GLU A 69 0.58 -18.78 30.25
N PRO A 70 -0.49 -19.00 29.47
CA PRO A 70 -1.65 -19.77 29.91
C PRO A 70 -1.37 -21.24 30.28
N ASP A 71 -0.25 -21.79 29.84
CA ASP A 71 0.24 -23.14 30.18
C ASP A 71 1.07 -23.18 31.48
N GLY A 72 1.34 -22.01 32.08
CA GLY A 72 2.15 -21.84 33.29
C GLY A 72 3.65 -21.68 33.04
N GLN A 73 4.12 -21.64 31.78
CA GLN A 73 5.51 -21.31 31.47
C GLN A 73 5.80 -19.82 31.71
N VAL A 74 7.06 -19.51 32.02
CA VAL A 74 7.54 -18.13 32.13
C VAL A 74 8.48 -17.85 30.97
N THR A 75 8.04 -17.04 30.02
CA THR A 75 8.89 -16.52 28.95
C THR A 75 9.56 -15.24 29.42
N THR A 76 10.86 -15.12 29.16
CA THR A 76 11.71 -14.00 29.57
C THR A 76 12.12 -13.20 28.35
N MET A 77 11.78 -11.91 28.29
CA MET A 77 12.25 -11.02 27.22
C MET A 77 12.96 -9.79 27.80
N ASN A 78 14.16 -9.51 27.30
CA ASN A 78 14.94 -8.33 27.66
C ASN A 78 14.51 -7.15 26.79
N LEU A 79 14.03 -6.06 27.39
CA LEU A 79 13.54 -4.89 26.66
C LEU A 79 14.63 -4.04 26.01
N ASP A 80 15.87 -4.15 26.48
CA ASP A 80 17.01 -3.41 25.92
C ASP A 80 17.63 -4.12 24.71
N SER A 81 17.20 -5.35 24.37
CA SER A 81 17.62 -6.04 23.14
C SER A 81 16.89 -5.47 21.91
N PRO A 82 17.46 -5.56 20.69
CA PRO A 82 16.79 -5.14 19.46
C PRO A 82 15.39 -5.76 19.30
N GLU A 83 15.27 -7.05 19.60
CA GLU A 83 14.03 -7.82 19.52
C GLU A 83 13.00 -7.35 20.57
N GLY A 84 13.46 -7.01 21.78
CA GLY A 84 12.61 -6.45 22.84
C GLY A 84 12.11 -5.03 22.53
N GLN A 85 12.96 -4.21 21.91
CA GLN A 85 12.57 -2.87 21.44
C GLN A 85 11.57 -2.96 20.29
N ASP A 86 11.80 -3.82 19.30
CA ASP A 86 10.89 -4.01 18.17
C ASP A 86 9.52 -4.58 18.61
N ALA A 87 9.49 -5.48 19.59
CA ALA A 87 8.24 -6.06 20.11
C ALA A 87 7.31 -5.06 20.83
N PHE A 88 7.86 -3.94 21.31
CA PHE A 88 7.09 -2.85 21.97
C PHE A 88 7.16 -1.51 21.21
N ALA A 89 7.70 -1.50 19.99
CA ALA A 89 7.80 -0.31 19.14
C ALA A 89 6.43 0.03 18.52
N VAL A 90 5.51 0.58 19.33
CA VAL A 90 4.19 1.01 18.85
C VAL A 90 4.35 2.26 17.97
N THR A 91 3.94 2.20 16.70
CA THR A 91 4.00 3.37 15.81
C THR A 91 2.81 4.29 16.00
N GLU A 92 2.94 5.54 15.55
CA GLU A 92 1.82 6.49 15.55
C GLU A 92 0.65 6.00 14.69
N ALA A 93 0.91 5.23 13.61
CA ALA A 93 -0.13 4.61 12.80
C ALA A 93 -0.88 3.50 13.56
N ASP A 94 -0.16 2.67 14.32
CA ASP A 94 -0.78 1.64 15.17
C ASP A 94 -1.60 2.28 16.29
N LEU A 95 -1.08 3.34 16.93
CA LEU A 95 -1.79 4.11 17.95
C LEU A 95 -3.04 4.82 17.41
N LEU A 96 -3.00 5.33 16.17
CA LEU A 96 -4.17 5.92 15.51
C LEU A 96 -5.22 4.84 15.17
N ALA A 97 -4.80 3.66 14.72
CA ALA A 97 -5.69 2.53 14.49
C ALA A 97 -6.31 1.98 15.79
N LEU A 98 -5.55 1.98 16.89
CA LEU A 98 -6.03 1.64 18.24
C LEU A 98 -7.01 2.70 18.77
N ASN A 99 -6.68 3.99 18.67
CA ASN A 99 -7.55 5.07 19.12
C ASN A 99 -8.91 5.08 18.39
N ALA A 100 -8.90 4.88 17.07
CA ALA A 100 -10.12 4.78 16.25
C ALA A 100 -11.09 3.66 16.70
N ASN A 101 -10.62 2.68 17.48
CA ASN A 101 -11.43 1.60 18.03
C ASN A 101 -11.67 1.70 19.56
N LEU A 102 -10.92 2.54 20.28
CA LEU A 102 -10.85 2.51 21.76
C LEU A 102 -11.12 3.86 22.45
N ASP A 103 -11.27 4.96 21.71
CA ASP A 103 -11.58 6.31 22.25
C ASP A 103 -10.62 6.75 23.37
N LEU A 104 -9.32 6.70 23.06
CA LEU A 104 -8.22 6.95 24.00
C LEU A 104 -7.53 8.28 23.69
N ASP A 105 -7.62 9.23 24.64
CA ASP A 105 -6.86 10.48 24.56
C ASP A 105 -5.38 10.25 24.89
N LEU A 106 -4.55 10.22 23.86
CA LEU A 106 -3.09 10.05 23.94
C LEU A 106 -2.33 11.37 23.73
N SER A 107 -3.00 12.53 23.81
CA SER A 107 -2.45 13.87 23.54
C SER A 107 -1.49 14.40 24.62
N GLY A 108 -0.42 13.65 24.89
CA GLY A 108 0.63 14.05 25.84
C GLY A 108 1.76 13.03 26.06
N LEU A 109 1.68 11.83 25.47
CA LEU A 109 2.68 10.77 25.65
C LEU A 109 3.78 10.74 24.57
N VAL A 110 3.62 11.51 23.49
CA VAL A 110 4.56 11.53 22.37
C VAL A 110 5.66 12.57 22.64
N ALA A 111 6.89 12.10 22.83
CA ALA A 111 8.06 12.98 22.91
C ALA A 111 8.27 13.71 21.57
N PRO A 112 8.49 15.03 21.55
CA PRO A 112 8.73 15.78 20.32
C PRO A 112 10.17 15.57 19.83
N ASN A 113 10.45 14.43 19.19
CA ASN A 113 11.59 14.26 18.28
C ASN A 113 11.30 13.12 17.27
N VAL A 114 11.15 13.40 15.97
CA VAL A 114 12.23 13.72 15.01
C VAL A 114 12.99 12.46 14.56
N LEU A 115 12.25 11.51 13.97
CA LEU A 115 12.71 10.77 12.81
C LEU A 115 11.68 10.93 11.68
N PRO A 116 12.09 11.00 10.40
CA PRO A 116 11.14 10.96 9.29
C PRO A 116 10.39 9.61 9.28
N PRO A 117 9.13 9.56 8.82
CA PRO A 117 8.38 8.32 8.70
C PRO A 117 9.20 7.24 7.97
N ARG A 118 9.31 6.05 8.58
CA ARG A 118 10.04 4.93 7.98
C ARG A 118 9.24 4.43 6.77
N GLU A 119 9.92 4.29 5.62
CA GLU A 119 9.34 3.81 4.37
C GLU A 119 8.69 2.42 4.57
N THR A 120 7.37 2.32 4.32
CA THR A 120 6.61 1.09 4.61
C THR A 120 7.00 -0.03 3.65
N ALA A 121 6.59 -1.27 3.95
CA ALA A 121 6.77 -2.39 3.02
C ALA A 121 6.05 -2.14 1.68
N GLN A 122 4.91 -1.44 1.70
CA GLN A 122 4.18 -1.05 0.48
C GLN A 122 4.94 0.00 -0.32
N ASP A 123 5.49 1.04 0.33
CA ASP A 123 6.25 2.09 -0.35
C ASP A 123 7.50 1.53 -1.03
N LYS A 124 8.23 0.64 -0.34
CA LYS A 124 9.38 -0.09 -0.90
C LYS A 124 8.99 -0.89 -2.13
N ALA A 125 7.89 -1.65 -2.06
CA ALA A 125 7.39 -2.43 -3.19
C ALA A 125 6.97 -1.54 -4.39
N LEU A 126 6.31 -0.41 -4.13
CA LEU A 126 5.92 0.56 -5.17
C LEU A 126 7.14 1.23 -5.83
N LYS A 127 8.15 1.57 -5.04
CA LYS A 127 9.43 2.14 -5.50
C LYS A 127 10.25 1.15 -6.30
N GLU A 128 10.34 -0.10 -5.86
CA GLU A 128 10.95 -1.20 -6.63
C GLU A 128 10.20 -1.47 -7.95
N PHE A 129 8.87 -1.39 -7.94
CA PHE A 129 8.07 -1.53 -9.15
C PHE A 129 8.31 -0.36 -10.13
N ALA A 130 8.29 0.88 -9.64
CA ALA A 130 8.56 2.08 -10.44
C ALA A 130 9.97 2.05 -11.05
N ALA A 131 10.96 1.52 -10.34
CA ALA A 131 12.32 1.30 -10.87
C ALA A 131 12.41 0.24 -11.99
N ARG A 132 11.37 -0.59 -12.17
CA ARG A 132 11.26 -1.57 -13.26
C ARG A 132 10.39 -1.07 -14.43
N THR A 133 9.73 0.08 -14.31
CA THR A 133 8.96 0.67 -15.41
C THR A 133 9.91 1.11 -16.52
N GLN A 134 9.59 0.68 -17.74
CA GLN A 134 10.30 0.98 -18.98
C GLN A 134 9.51 2.02 -19.81
N PRO A 135 10.16 2.75 -20.72
CA PRO A 135 9.47 3.64 -21.66
C PRO A 135 8.41 2.90 -22.49
N ALA A 136 7.44 3.66 -23.00
CA ALA A 136 6.38 3.12 -23.85
C ALA A 136 6.95 2.38 -25.06
N LEU A 137 7.85 3.05 -25.80
CA LEU A 137 8.59 2.47 -26.91
C LEU A 137 9.93 1.86 -26.42
N PRO A 138 10.26 0.60 -26.73
CA PRO A 138 11.60 0.04 -26.46
C PRO A 138 12.71 0.83 -27.16
N ASN A 139 13.93 0.72 -26.65
CA ASN A 139 15.13 1.19 -27.34
C ASN A 139 15.55 0.13 -28.36
N TRP A 140 16.01 0.55 -29.54
CA TRP A 140 16.48 -0.36 -30.59
C TRP A 140 17.98 -0.14 -30.82
N GLN A 141 18.59 -0.96 -31.68
CA GLN A 141 19.98 -0.77 -32.09
C GLN A 141 20.07 0.35 -33.15
N ASP A 142 21.08 1.22 -33.04
CA ASP A 142 21.22 2.45 -33.83
C ASP A 142 21.51 2.22 -35.34
N ASP A 143 21.76 0.97 -35.74
CA ASP A 143 22.08 0.56 -37.12
C ASP A 143 20.85 0.14 -37.96
N LEU A 144 19.66 0.11 -37.36
CA LEU A 144 18.41 -0.25 -38.04
C LEU A 144 17.79 0.94 -38.80
N GLU A 145 18.05 1.00 -40.11
CA GLU A 145 17.39 1.93 -41.02
C GLU A 145 15.87 1.63 -41.14
N LEU A 146 15.04 2.55 -40.65
CA LEU A 146 13.61 2.52 -40.91
C LEU A 146 13.30 2.88 -42.37
N ARG A 147 12.50 2.03 -43.02
CA ARG A 147 11.91 2.30 -44.33
C ARG A 147 10.39 2.27 -44.22
N ASP A 148 9.71 3.21 -44.86
CA ASP A 148 8.24 3.29 -44.89
C ASP A 148 7.60 1.98 -45.39
N ASP A 149 8.25 1.30 -46.35
CA ASP A 149 7.77 0.04 -46.94
C ASP A 149 7.87 -1.18 -46.00
N MET A 150 8.32 -1.00 -44.75
CA MET A 150 8.22 -2.00 -43.69
C MET A 150 6.86 -2.00 -43.01
N PHE A 151 6.15 -0.87 -43.00
CA PHE A 151 4.88 -0.67 -42.31
C PHE A 151 3.71 -0.88 -43.29
N ILE A 152 3.12 -2.08 -43.31
CA ILE A 152 2.08 -2.44 -44.29
C ILE A 152 0.71 -1.90 -43.88
N GLY A 153 0.45 -1.79 -42.57
CA GLY A 153 -0.77 -1.22 -42.01
C GLY A 153 -1.16 -1.83 -40.67
N SER A 154 -2.01 -1.14 -39.92
CA SER A 154 -2.46 -1.56 -38.59
C SER A 154 -3.98 -1.51 -38.46
N ARG A 155 -4.53 -2.28 -37.51
CA ARG A 155 -5.93 -2.26 -37.10
C ARG A 155 -6.00 -2.24 -35.59
N VAL A 156 -6.90 -1.42 -35.04
CA VAL A 156 -7.20 -1.34 -33.61
C VAL A 156 -8.63 -1.85 -33.37
N VAL A 157 -8.83 -2.68 -32.36
CA VAL A 157 -10.13 -3.27 -32.00
C VAL A 157 -10.33 -3.24 -30.49
N ARG A 158 -11.44 -2.64 -30.01
CA ARG A 158 -11.88 -2.75 -28.62
C ARG A 158 -12.36 -4.19 -28.36
N LEU A 159 -11.84 -4.84 -27.33
CA LEU A 159 -12.16 -6.22 -26.96
C LEU A 159 -13.20 -6.24 -25.84
N GLY A 160 -14.27 -7.02 -26.04
CA GLY A 160 -15.29 -7.25 -25.01
C GLY A 160 -16.54 -6.37 -25.12
N GLU A 161 -16.74 -5.64 -26.23
CA GLU A 161 -17.99 -4.95 -26.53
C GLU A 161 -19.15 -5.96 -26.67
N GLY A 162 -19.87 -6.17 -25.56
CA GLY A 162 -20.94 -7.14 -25.45
C GLY A 162 -21.68 -7.02 -24.12
N LYS A 163 -22.89 -7.60 -24.03
CA LYS A 163 -23.76 -7.46 -22.85
C LYS A 163 -23.07 -7.90 -21.56
N GLY A 164 -22.71 -6.92 -20.72
CA GLY A 164 -22.28 -7.14 -19.33
C GLY A 164 -20.79 -6.89 -19.03
N LYS A 165 -19.97 -6.40 -19.97
CA LYS A 165 -18.58 -6.00 -19.67
C LYS A 165 -18.19 -4.71 -20.39
N SER A 166 -17.87 -3.67 -19.62
CA SER A 166 -17.07 -2.53 -20.08
C SER A 166 -15.61 -2.98 -20.15
N GLY A 167 -15.22 -3.51 -21.32
CA GLY A 167 -13.86 -3.93 -21.57
C GLY A 167 -12.98 -2.75 -21.99
N ASP A 168 -12.25 -2.17 -21.05
CA ASP A 168 -11.19 -1.18 -21.34
C ASP A 168 -9.93 -1.86 -21.92
N LEU A 169 -10.11 -2.87 -22.77
CA LEU A 169 -9.07 -3.68 -23.38
C LEU A 169 -9.11 -3.47 -24.89
N VAL A 170 -7.94 -3.23 -25.49
CA VAL A 170 -7.79 -2.92 -26.91
C VAL A 170 -6.70 -3.84 -27.48
N GLU A 171 -6.97 -4.45 -28.63
CA GLU A 171 -5.97 -5.20 -29.39
C GLU A 171 -5.60 -4.45 -30.67
N VAL A 172 -4.30 -4.24 -30.85
CA VAL A 172 -3.70 -3.68 -32.07
C VAL A 172 -3.06 -4.82 -32.85
N THR A 173 -3.53 -5.04 -34.08
CA THR A 173 -2.87 -5.90 -35.06
C THR A 173 -2.08 -5.03 -36.03
N ALA A 174 -0.76 -5.13 -36.00
CA ALA A 174 0.14 -4.50 -36.95
C ALA A 174 0.65 -5.51 -37.98
N ASN A 175 0.61 -5.14 -39.27
CA ASN A 175 1.23 -5.88 -40.37
C ASN A 175 2.52 -5.17 -40.78
N LEU A 176 3.61 -5.94 -40.81
CA LEU A 176 4.92 -5.48 -41.23
C LEU A 176 5.51 -6.44 -42.26
N ARG A 177 6.58 -5.99 -42.93
CA ARG A 177 7.46 -6.85 -43.72
C ARG A 177 8.07 -7.95 -42.85
N GLU A 178 8.26 -9.15 -43.41
CA GLU A 178 9.03 -10.20 -42.75
C GLU A 178 10.48 -9.76 -42.49
N GLY A 179 11.05 -10.19 -41.37
CA GLY A 179 12.42 -9.84 -40.96
C GLY A 179 12.56 -8.49 -40.23
N VAL A 180 11.47 -7.76 -40.00
CA VAL A 180 11.48 -6.57 -39.12
C VAL A 180 11.67 -7.00 -37.66
N ASP A 181 12.51 -6.26 -36.93
CA ASP A 181 12.82 -6.52 -35.53
C ASP A 181 11.59 -6.45 -34.60
N ALA A 182 11.64 -7.21 -33.50
CA ALA A 182 10.55 -7.34 -32.55
C ALA A 182 10.21 -6.04 -31.82
N ASP A 183 11.21 -5.22 -31.47
CA ASP A 183 11.01 -3.94 -30.78
C ASP A 183 10.49 -2.86 -31.74
N ILE A 184 10.92 -2.88 -33.01
CA ILE A 184 10.33 -2.04 -34.08
C ILE A 184 8.85 -2.40 -34.25
N ALA A 185 8.54 -3.69 -34.38
CA ALA A 185 7.20 -4.16 -34.64
C ALA A 185 6.24 -3.91 -33.46
N PHE A 186 6.71 -4.05 -32.21
CA PHE A 186 5.96 -3.64 -31.03
C PHE A 186 5.77 -2.12 -30.93
N SER A 187 6.79 -1.35 -31.29
CA SER A 187 6.70 0.11 -31.30
C SER A 187 5.68 0.61 -32.32
N TYR A 188 5.63 0.02 -33.52
CA TYR A 188 4.61 0.34 -34.51
C TYR A 188 3.19 0.05 -34.02
N ALA A 189 2.97 -1.09 -33.34
CA ALA A 189 1.69 -1.38 -32.71
C ALA A 189 1.34 -0.35 -31.60
N THR A 190 2.32 0.11 -30.83
CA THR A 190 2.14 1.16 -29.81
C THR A 190 1.86 2.54 -30.43
N CYS A 191 2.51 2.88 -31.55
CA CYS A 191 2.25 4.11 -32.30
C CYS A 191 0.87 4.12 -32.95
N ALA A 192 0.44 2.99 -33.51
CA ALA A 192 -0.92 2.82 -34.02
C ALA A 192 -1.98 2.92 -32.91
N LEU A 193 -1.69 2.41 -31.69
CA LEU A 193 -2.56 2.63 -30.54
C LEU A 193 -2.65 4.11 -30.16
N ALA A 194 -1.52 4.84 -30.15
CA ALA A 194 -1.50 6.25 -29.79
C ALA A 194 -2.25 7.13 -30.80
N GLY A 195 -2.18 6.83 -32.11
CA GLY A 195 -2.98 7.49 -33.14
C GLY A 195 -4.49 7.31 -32.91
N TRP A 196 -4.92 6.06 -32.71
CA TRP A 196 -6.31 5.73 -32.40
C TRP A 196 -6.79 6.33 -31.06
N ALA A 197 -5.99 6.22 -30.00
CA ALA A 197 -6.30 6.75 -28.67
C ALA A 197 -6.51 8.27 -28.71
N LYS A 198 -5.75 8.99 -29.56
CA LYS A 198 -5.92 10.43 -29.75
C LYS A 198 -7.24 10.79 -30.42
N ALA A 199 -7.75 9.97 -31.33
CA ALA A 199 -9.06 10.16 -31.95
C ALA A 199 -10.21 9.84 -30.99
N GLU A 200 -10.01 8.87 -30.09
CA GLU A 200 -11.01 8.43 -29.10
C GLU A 200 -11.01 9.26 -27.79
N GLY A 201 -10.03 10.14 -27.60
CA GLY A 201 -9.89 10.95 -26.38
C GLY A 201 -9.31 10.20 -25.17
N VAL A 202 -8.57 9.11 -25.40
CA VAL A 202 -7.92 8.30 -24.36
C VAL A 202 -6.52 8.84 -24.05
N ASP A 203 -6.21 9.11 -22.79
CA ASP A 203 -4.91 9.68 -22.38
C ASP A 203 -3.82 8.62 -22.13
N TYR A 204 -4.16 7.43 -21.62
CA TYR A 204 -3.18 6.40 -21.28
C TYR A 204 -3.54 5.01 -21.81
N GLY A 205 -2.50 4.23 -22.13
CA GLY A 205 -2.57 2.81 -22.44
C GLY A 205 -1.48 2.02 -21.72
N ARG A 206 -1.82 0.95 -21.02
CA ARG A 206 -0.86 0.02 -20.42
C ARG A 206 -0.78 -1.25 -21.23
N HIS A 207 0.45 -1.65 -21.57
CA HIS A 207 0.72 -2.90 -22.27
C HIS A 207 0.41 -4.13 -21.41
N ILE A 208 -0.21 -5.15 -22.02
CA ILE A 208 -0.56 -6.43 -21.37
C ILE A 208 0.22 -7.60 -21.99
N ARG A 209 0.29 -7.67 -23.33
CA ARG A 209 1.00 -8.73 -24.06
C ARG A 209 1.30 -8.32 -25.50
N THR A 210 2.30 -8.96 -26.09
CA THR A 210 2.56 -8.94 -27.53
C THR A 210 2.72 -10.38 -28.01
N LEU A 211 2.08 -10.70 -29.14
CA LEU A 211 2.23 -11.96 -29.87
C LEU A 211 2.73 -11.65 -31.29
N GLN A 212 3.58 -12.51 -31.82
CA GLN A 212 4.12 -12.38 -33.18
C GLN A 212 3.85 -13.66 -33.97
N ASN A 213 3.60 -13.52 -35.27
CA ASN A 213 3.38 -14.64 -36.19
C ASN A 213 3.81 -14.24 -37.60
N THR A 214 4.38 -15.15 -38.38
CA THR A 214 4.73 -14.90 -39.79
C THR A 214 3.74 -15.63 -40.69
N ARG A 215 3.08 -14.93 -41.60
CA ARG A 215 2.13 -15.50 -42.58
C ARG A 215 2.29 -14.78 -43.92
N ASP A 216 2.23 -15.54 -45.02
CA ASP A 216 2.23 -15.00 -46.39
C ASP A 216 3.38 -14.00 -46.69
N GLY A 217 4.58 -14.26 -46.12
CA GLY A 217 5.75 -13.39 -46.25
C GLY A 217 5.67 -12.06 -45.46
N LYS A 218 4.82 -12.00 -44.43
CA LYS A 218 4.56 -10.81 -43.61
C LYS A 218 4.63 -11.15 -42.13
N LEU A 219 5.15 -10.21 -41.35
CA LEU A 219 5.13 -10.25 -39.89
C LEU A 219 3.82 -9.65 -39.37
N LEU A 220 3.04 -10.44 -38.65
CA LEU A 220 1.84 -10.04 -37.92
C LEU A 220 2.19 -9.89 -36.44
N VAL A 221 1.92 -8.72 -35.87
CA VAL A 221 2.09 -8.46 -34.43
C VAL A 221 0.76 -8.07 -33.81
N GLY A 222 0.30 -8.87 -32.85
CA GLY A 222 -0.89 -8.61 -32.04
C GLY A 222 -0.49 -8.15 -30.65
N ALA A 223 -0.66 -6.86 -30.35
CA ALA A 223 -0.36 -6.28 -29.04
C ALA A 223 -1.65 -5.86 -28.33
N ALA A 224 -1.83 -6.28 -27.08
CA ALA A 224 -3.02 -5.96 -26.29
C ALA A 224 -2.67 -5.00 -25.15
N PHE A 225 -3.57 -4.04 -24.91
CA PHE A 225 -3.38 -2.94 -23.98
C PHE A 225 -4.67 -2.66 -23.21
N THR A 226 -4.57 -2.24 -21.95
CA THR A 226 -5.70 -1.64 -21.23
C THR A 226 -5.65 -0.11 -21.31
N ILE A 227 -6.77 0.54 -21.59
CA ILE A 227 -6.88 2.01 -21.68
C ILE A 227 -7.33 2.64 -20.35
N SER A 228 -7.00 3.91 -20.12
CA SER A 228 -7.48 4.69 -18.96
C SER A 228 -7.28 6.20 -19.15
N ASP A 229 -8.08 7.00 -18.45
CA ASP A 229 -7.95 8.47 -18.37
C ASP A 229 -6.86 8.90 -17.38
N SER A 230 -6.44 7.99 -16.49
CA SER A 230 -5.42 8.25 -15.45
C SER A 230 -4.24 7.31 -15.61
N LYS A 231 -3.02 7.77 -15.30
CA LYS A 231 -1.79 6.99 -15.51
C LYS A 231 -1.82 5.68 -14.70
N PRO A 232 -1.96 4.50 -15.35
CA PRO A 232 -2.05 3.23 -14.65
C PRO A 232 -0.67 2.78 -14.14
N LEU A 233 -0.65 1.95 -13.10
CA LEU A 233 0.55 1.18 -12.75
C LEU A 233 0.81 0.11 -13.82
N GLY A 234 2.03 0.07 -14.35
CA GLY A 234 2.46 -0.89 -15.37
C GLY A 234 3.97 -0.85 -15.63
N LEU A 235 4.50 -1.94 -16.18
CA LEU A 235 5.90 -2.02 -16.63
C LEU A 235 6.13 -1.22 -17.92
N ARG A 236 5.11 -1.09 -18.78
CA ARG A 236 5.11 -0.22 -19.96
C ARG A 236 3.75 0.47 -20.07
N VAL A 237 3.79 1.80 -20.04
CA VAL A 237 2.61 2.67 -20.08
C VAL A 237 2.89 3.75 -21.11
N MET A 238 2.05 3.82 -22.14
CA MET A 238 2.00 4.94 -23.06
C MET A 238 1.14 6.07 -22.48
N GLU A 239 1.64 7.29 -22.57
CA GLU A 239 0.80 8.49 -22.60
C GLU A 239 0.59 8.85 -24.09
N THR A 240 -0.66 9.06 -24.50
CA THR A 240 -1.04 9.25 -25.91
C THR A 240 -0.28 10.41 -26.57
N ASN A 241 -0.23 11.58 -25.93
CA ASN A 241 0.40 12.77 -26.51
C ASN A 241 1.94 12.69 -26.52
N GLU A 242 2.56 12.04 -25.53
CA GLU A 242 4.00 11.78 -25.51
C GLU A 242 4.42 10.77 -26.57
N THR A 243 3.72 9.65 -26.62
CA THR A 243 4.00 8.56 -27.56
C THR A 243 3.88 9.04 -29.00
N LEU A 244 2.88 9.87 -29.34
CA LEU A 244 2.78 10.47 -30.68
C LEU A 244 3.97 11.37 -31.06
N ARG A 245 4.52 12.14 -30.10
CA ARG A 245 5.74 12.92 -30.35
C ARG A 245 6.93 12.00 -30.60
N GLU A 246 7.04 10.93 -29.82
CA GLU A 246 8.14 9.97 -29.90
C GLU A 246 8.09 9.15 -31.20
N CYS A 247 6.91 8.67 -31.61
CA CYS A 247 6.68 8.00 -32.89
C CYS A 247 7.10 8.90 -34.06
N LYS A 248 6.69 10.18 -34.04
CA LYS A 248 7.09 11.15 -35.07
C LYS A 248 8.60 11.41 -35.07
N ALA A 249 9.23 11.54 -33.90
CA ALA A 249 10.68 11.74 -33.79
C ALA A 249 11.47 10.52 -34.28
N ARG A 250 10.94 9.31 -34.05
CA ARG A 250 11.50 8.04 -34.52
C ARG A 250 11.08 7.68 -35.96
N GLY A 251 10.31 8.50 -36.68
CA GLY A 251 9.86 8.18 -38.05
C GLY A 251 8.86 7.00 -38.16
N ILE A 252 8.20 6.62 -37.07
CA ILE A 252 7.22 5.52 -37.05
C ILE A 252 5.83 6.07 -37.38
N PRO A 253 5.10 5.51 -38.35
CA PRO A 253 3.71 5.89 -38.59
C PRO A 253 2.82 5.61 -37.38
N ALA A 254 2.18 6.65 -36.84
CA ALA A 254 0.98 6.52 -36.02
C ALA A 254 -0.22 6.64 -36.97
N ALA A 255 -0.94 5.53 -37.15
CA ALA A 255 -1.92 5.32 -38.21
C ALA A 255 -3.13 6.27 -38.19
#